data_AF-D3V7R4-F1
#
_entry.id   AF-D3V7R4-F1
#
_cell.length_a   1.000
_cell.length_b   1.000
_cell.length_c   1.000
_cell.angle_alpha   90.00
_cell.angle_beta   90.00
_cell.angle_gamma   90.00
#
_symmetry.space_group_name_H-M   'P 1'
#
loop_
_entity.id
_entity.type
_entity.pdbx_description
1 polymer ?
#
loop_
_entity_poly.entity_id
_entity_poly.type
_entity_poly.pdbx_seq_one_letter_code
_entity_poly.pdbx_strand_id
1 'polypeptide(L)' 'MRGECKARLTGRYNAEQLSRTAFGSRVICLDKQLIFQEAPEAYKPIGGVMDAMLQSGLVKLIARLKPVLTYKTRGNKE' A
#
# COMPACT_ATOMS: atom_id res chain seq x y z
N MET A 1 -14.83 0.56 -0.24
CA MET A 1 -14.20 -0.47 -1.10
C MET A 1 -12.95 0.09 -1.79
N ARG A 2 -11.96 -0.70 -2.26
CA ARG A 2 -10.69 -0.17 -2.83
C ARG A 2 -10.88 0.80 -3.99
N GLY A 3 -11.91 0.59 -4.83
CA GLY A 3 -12.25 1.50 -5.93
C GLY A 3 -12.66 2.92 -5.49
N GLU A 4 -13.15 3.09 -4.26
CA GLU A 4 -13.56 4.38 -3.70
C GLU A 4 -12.39 5.14 -3.06
N CYS A 5 -11.23 4.50 -2.87
CA CYS A 5 -10.07 5.11 -2.20
C CYS A 5 -9.56 6.33 -2.98
N LYS A 6 -9.68 6.34 -4.31
CA LYS A 6 -9.36 7.49 -5.14
C LYS A 6 -10.15 8.72 -4.70
N ALA A 7 -11.48 8.64 -4.68
CA ALA A 7 -12.35 9.77 -4.30
C ALA A 7 -12.06 10.29 -2.89
N ARG A 8 -11.68 9.40 -1.96
CA ARG A 8 -11.36 9.76 -0.57
C ARG A 8 -9.97 10.39 -0.40
N LEU A 9 -9.01 10.00 -1.23
CA LEU A 9 -7.59 10.40 -1.08
C LEU A 9 -7.17 11.52 -2.03
N THR A 10 -7.86 11.73 -3.16
CA THR A 10 -7.55 12.82 -4.11
C THR A 10 -7.71 14.22 -3.51
N GLY A 11 -8.52 14.37 -2.46
CA GLY A 11 -8.65 15.64 -1.72
C GLY A 11 -7.57 15.85 -0.66
N ARG A 12 -6.72 14.85 -0.36
CA ARG A 12 -5.74 14.90 0.73
C ARG A 12 -4.29 14.69 0.28
N TYR A 13 -4.08 13.98 -0.83
CA TYR A 13 -2.73 13.65 -1.31
C TYR A 13 -2.64 13.81 -2.82
N ASN A 14 -1.54 14.38 -3.29
CA ASN A 14 -1.16 14.34 -4.69
C ASN A 14 -0.41 13.03 -5.01
N ALA A 15 -0.38 12.61 -6.28
CA ALA A 15 0.27 11.35 -6.68
C ALA A 15 1.78 11.32 -6.38
N GLU A 16 2.42 12.50 -6.31
CA GLU A 16 3.84 12.62 -6.00
C GLU A 16 4.13 12.33 -4.52
N GLN A 17 3.24 12.73 -3.62
CA GLN A 17 3.28 12.40 -2.19
C GLN A 17 3.12 10.89 -1.97
N LEU A 18 2.38 10.20 -2.84
CA LEU A 18 2.22 8.74 -2.81
C LEU A 18 3.43 7.98 -3.40
N SER A 19 4.38 8.68 -4.03
CA SER A 19 5.62 8.09 -4.57
C SER A 19 6.68 7.80 -3.48
N ARG A 20 6.44 8.28 -2.26
CA ARG A 20 7.27 8.03 -1.07
C ARG A 20 6.39 7.55 0.07
N THR A 21 6.82 6.49 0.74
CA THR A 21 6.11 5.97 1.92
C THR A 21 6.67 6.54 3.21
N ALA A 22 5.94 6.42 4.32
CA ALA A 22 6.42 6.75 5.66
C ALA A 22 7.71 5.99 6.06
N PHE A 23 8.01 4.88 5.39
CA PHE A 23 9.23 4.10 5.58
C PHE A 23 10.45 4.66 4.81
N GLY A 24 10.27 5.71 4.01
CA GLY A 24 11.30 6.26 3.11
C GLY A 24 11.44 5.47 1.80
N SER A 25 10.58 4.47 1.57
CA SER A 25 10.63 3.63 0.37
C SER A 25 10.07 4.36 -0.85
N ARG A 26 10.47 3.94 -2.05
CA ARG A 26 10.00 4.52 -3.32
C ARG A 26 8.86 3.71 -3.91
N VAL A 27 7.84 4.37 -4.43
CA VAL A 27 6.76 3.76 -5.21
C VAL A 27 6.82 4.24 -6.65
N ILE A 28 6.90 3.30 -7.59
CA ILE A 28 6.86 3.55 -9.03
C ILE A 28 5.54 3.03 -9.57
N CYS A 29 4.61 3.93 -9.84
CA CYS A 29 3.32 3.66 -10.44
C CYS A 29 2.94 4.83 -11.35
N LEU A 30 3.02 4.64 -12.66
CA LEU A 30 2.65 5.67 -13.64
C LEU A 30 1.15 5.67 -13.98
N ASP A 31 0.37 4.77 -13.38
CA ASP A 31 -1.08 4.81 -13.38
C ASP A 31 -1.59 5.60 -12.16
N LYS A 32 -2.10 6.81 -12.44
CA LYS A 32 -2.63 7.73 -11.44
C LYS A 32 -3.86 7.20 -10.71
N GLN A 33 -4.62 6.26 -11.26
CA GLN A 33 -5.75 5.68 -10.55
C GLN A 33 -5.28 4.58 -9.60
N LEU A 34 -4.39 3.72 -10.10
CA LEU A 34 -3.86 2.59 -9.35
C LEU A 34 -3.08 3.03 -8.11
N ILE A 35 -2.33 4.13 -8.17
CA ILE A 35 -1.55 4.62 -7.03
C ILE A 35 -2.42 4.94 -5.79
N PHE A 36 -3.67 5.40 -5.96
CA PHE A 36 -4.58 5.66 -4.83
C PHE A 36 -5.23 4.39 -4.28
N GLN A 37 -5.43 3.37 -5.13
CA GLN A 37 -5.95 2.08 -4.69
C GLN A 37 -4.90 1.28 -3.91
N GLU A 38 -3.62 1.57 -4.17
CA GLU A 38 -2.47 0.95 -3.52
C GLU A 38 -1.97 1.71 -2.28
N ALA A 39 -2.57 2.86 -1.97
CA ALA A 39 -2.22 3.62 -0.77
C ALA A 39 -2.44 2.75 0.50
N PRO A 40 -1.57 2.82 1.53
CA PRO A 40 -1.71 2.02 2.75
C PRO A 40 -3.10 2.09 3.39
N GLU A 41 -3.77 3.23 3.28
CA GLU A 41 -5.12 3.51 3.79
C GLU A 41 -6.23 2.72 3.08
N ALA A 42 -5.94 2.08 1.95
CA ALA A 42 -6.83 1.18 1.23
C ALA A 42 -6.82 -0.25 1.81
N TYR A 43 -5.91 -0.54 2.73
CA TYR A 43 -5.70 -1.85 3.33
C TYR A 43 -6.02 -1.86 4.83
N LYS A 44 -6.33 -3.04 5.36
CA LYS A 44 -6.41 -3.24 6.82
C LYS A 44 -5.00 -3.16 7.42
N PRO A 45 -4.85 -2.65 8.65
CA PRO A 45 -3.58 -2.71 9.36
C PRO A 45 -3.09 -4.15 9.50
N ILE A 46 -1.90 -4.44 8.95
CA ILE A 46 -1.34 -5.80 8.97
C ILE A 46 -1.07 -6.30 10.40
N GLY A 47 -0.79 -5.41 11.35
CA GLY A 47 -0.54 -5.76 12.75
C GLY A 47 -1.69 -6.57 13.38
N GLY A 48 -2.91 -6.03 13.36
CA GLY A 48 -4.07 -6.73 13.93
C GLY A 48 -4.41 -8.04 13.24
N VAL A 49 -4.16 -8.15 11.93
CA VAL A 49 -4.31 -9.42 11.20
C VAL A 49 -3.28 -10.45 11.68
N MET A 50 -2.02 -10.04 11.81
CA MET A 50 -0.95 -10.91 12.30
C MET A 50 -1.18 -11.35 13.75
N ASP A 51 -1.63 -10.44 14.62
CA ASP A 51 -1.89 -10.76 16.03
C ASP A 51 -2.96 -11.84 16.16
N ALA A 52 -4.05 -11.76 15.38
CA ALA A 52 -5.09 -12.79 15.38
C ALA A 52 -4.56 -14.16 14.91
N MET A 53 -3.69 -14.19 13.90
CA MET A 53 -3.10 -15.45 13.40
C MET A 53 -2.06 -16.04 14.37
N LEU A 54 -1.31 -15.19 15.08
CA LEU A 54 -0.34 -15.63 16.10
C LEU A 54 -1.05 -16.17 17.34
N GLN A 55 -2.08 -15.47 17.83
CA GLN A 55 -2.85 -15.88 19.02
C GLN A 55 -3.61 -17.19 18.80
N SER A 56 -4.05 -17.46 17.57
CA SER A 56 -4.69 -18.73 17.19
C SER A 56 -3.70 -19.87 16.96
N GLY A 57 -2.38 -19.61 17.03
CA GLY A 57 -1.34 -20.62 16.79
C GLY A 57 -1.24 -21.10 15.35
N LEU A 58 -1.89 -20.41 14.39
CA LEU A 58 -1.94 -20.81 12.98
C LEU A 58 -0.65 -20.48 12.21
N VAL A 59 0.11 -19.50 12.69
CA VAL A 59 1.35 -19.05 12.04
C VAL A 59 2.45 -18.83 13.06
N LYS A 60 3.70 -18.86 12.59
CA LYS A 60 4.89 -18.48 13.35
C LYS A 60 5.57 -17.30 12.66
N LEU A 61 5.93 -16.28 13.43
CA LEU A 61 6.69 -15.16 12.91
C LEU A 61 8.14 -15.60 12.64
N ILE A 62 8.59 -15.45 11.39
CA ILE A 62 9.96 -15.76 10.97
C ILE A 62 10.76 -14.49 10.73
N ALA A 63 10.17 -13.51 10.03
CA ALA A 63 10.81 -12.25 9.74
C ALA A 63 9.77 -11.14 9.51
N ARG A 64 10.19 -9.89 9.68
CA ARG A 64 9.45 -8.69 9.29
C ARG A 64 10.29 -7.90 8.30
N LEU A 65 9.72 -7.62 7.14
CA LEU A 65 10.40 -6.89 6.08
C LEU A 65 9.91 -5.44 6.01
N LYS A 66 10.83 -4.54 5.65
CA LYS A 66 10.53 -3.14 5.36
C LYS A 66 10.74 -2.92 3.85
N PRO A 67 9.75 -2.41 3.10
CA PRO A 67 9.92 -2.19 1.67
C PRO A 67 10.95 -1.08 1.43
N VAL A 68 11.75 -1.24 0.37
CA VAL A 68 12.70 -0.21 -0.12
C VAL A 68 12.21 0.36 -1.45
N LEU A 69 11.63 -0.49 -2.30
CA LEU A 69 11.06 -0.14 -3.60
C LEU A 69 9.77 -0.95 -3.83
N THR A 70 8.73 -0.27 -4.30
CA THR A 70 7.49 -0.88 -4.79
C THR A 70 7.31 -0.45 -6.25
N TYR A 71 7.41 -1.40 -7.18
CA TYR A 71 7.14 -1.15 -8.59
C TYR A 71 5.80 -1.81 -8.96
N LYS A 72 4.88 -1.03 -9.55
CA LYS A 72 3.56 -1.51 -9.94
C LYS A 72 3.39 -1.55 -11.45
N THR A 73 3.49 -0.41 -12.11
CA THR A 73 3.34 -0.32 -13.57
C THR A 73 4.06 0.91 -14.11
N ARG A 74 4.52 0.80 -15.37
CA ARG A 74 5.06 1.92 -16.16
C ARG A 74 4.00 2.70 -16.95
N GLY A 75 2.71 2.38 -16.75
CA GLY A 75 1.62 3.13 -17.38
C GLY A 75 1.56 2.92 -18.88
N ASN A 76 1.60 1.67 -19.33
CA ASN A 76 1.39 1.36 -20.74
C ASN A 76 0.02 1.88 -21.16
N LYS A 77 0.02 2.84 -22.07
CA LYS A 77 -1.11 3.13 -22.95
C LYS A 77 -1.15 2.03 -24.00
N GLU A 78 -2.11 1.13 -23.88
CA GLU A 78 -2.86 0.70 -25.05
C GLU A 78 -4.05 1.65 -25.20
#